data_AF-A0A937H4P5-F1
#
_entry.id   AF-A0A937H4P5-F1
#
_cell.length_a   1.000
_cell.length_b   1.000
_cell.length_c   1.000
_cell.angle_alpha   90.00
_cell.angle_beta   90.00
_cell.angle_gamma   90.00
#
_symmetry.space_group_name_H-M   'P 1'
#
loop_
_entity.id
_entity.type
_entity.pdbx_description
1 polymer ?
#
loop_
_entity_poly.entity_id
_entity_poly.type
_entity_poly.pdbx_seq_one_letter_code
_entity_poly.pdbx_strand_id
1 'polypeptide(L)'
;SPDSGGWSQPVPRNNNDNKGADFQLYNLELDPGEENNLYSKNNIIANELKDELKKIIIDGRSSDGKKLKNENIENWKQINWINK
;
A
#
# COMPACT_ATOMS: atom_id res chain seq x y z
N SER A 1 9.39 4.41 26.48
CA SER A 1 8.28 3.57 26.00
C SER A 1 8.18 3.76 24.50
N PRO A 2 7.97 2.72 23.68
CA PRO A 2 7.73 2.93 22.27
C PRO A 2 6.31 3.48 22.10
N ASP A 3 6.18 4.81 22.09
CA ASP A 3 4.96 5.53 21.71
C ASP A 3 4.77 5.45 20.18
N SER A 4 4.65 4.22 19.68
CA SER A 4 4.21 3.95 18.32
C SER A 4 2.72 4.24 18.29
N GLY A 5 2.35 5.51 18.08
CA GLY A 5 0.98 6.03 18.05
C GLY A 5 0.03 5.01 17.41
N GLY A 6 -0.73 4.32 18.27
CA GLY A 6 -1.35 3.03 17.97
C GLY A 6 -2.14 3.03 16.68
N TRP A 7 -2.21 1.86 16.05
CA TRP A 7 -2.98 1.62 14.83
C TRP A 7 -4.44 2.07 15.01
N SER A 8 -4.78 3.26 14.51
CA SER A 8 -6.17 3.69 14.35
C SER A 8 -6.80 2.92 13.19
N GLN A 9 -8.08 2.56 13.34
CA GLN A 9 -8.85 2.03 12.21
C GLN A 9 -8.81 3.03 11.05
N PRO A 10 -8.59 2.59 9.80
CA PRO A 10 -8.60 3.49 8.65
C PRO A 10 -9.97 4.16 8.56
N VAL A 11 -10.00 5.48 8.69
CA VAL A 11 -11.22 6.26 8.48
C VAL A 11 -11.39 6.40 6.97
N PRO A 12 -12.49 5.88 6.37
CA PRO A 12 -12.69 6.02 4.94
C PRO A 12 -12.83 7.50 4.59
N ARG A 13 -11.79 8.08 3.98
CA ARG A 13 -11.84 9.44 3.47
C ARG A 13 -12.80 9.45 2.29
N ASN A 14 -13.87 10.22 2.38
CA ASN A 14 -14.94 10.30 1.38
C ASN A 14 -14.49 11.10 0.14
N ASN A 15 -13.35 10.73 -0.43
CA ASN A 15 -12.85 11.30 -1.68
C ASN A 15 -13.55 10.52 -2.79
N ASN A 16 -14.45 11.16 -3.52
CA ASN A 16 -15.20 10.51 -4.61
C ASN A 16 -14.26 9.94 -5.70
N ASP A 17 -13.06 10.49 -5.83
CA ASP A 17 -12.01 10.04 -6.77
C ASP A 17 -11.44 8.65 -6.43
N ASN A 18 -11.70 8.15 -5.22
CA ASN A 18 -11.18 6.87 -4.72
C ASN A 18 -12.21 5.74 -4.75
N LYS A 19 -13.47 6.02 -5.10
CA LYS A 19 -14.52 5.00 -5.12
C LYS A 19 -14.25 3.96 -6.21
N GLY A 20 -13.77 2.79 -5.81
CA GLY A 20 -13.62 1.60 -6.67
C GLY A 20 -12.24 1.41 -7.30
N ALA A 21 -11.24 2.22 -6.96
CA ALA A 21 -9.86 1.96 -7.38
C ALA A 21 -9.20 0.93 -6.46
N ASP A 22 -8.66 -0.15 -7.04
CA ASP A 22 -7.92 -1.19 -6.29
C ASP A 22 -6.63 -0.63 -5.64
N PHE A 23 -6.11 0.47 -6.18
CA PHE A 23 -4.88 1.15 -5.75
C PHE A 23 -5.06 2.67 -5.78
N GLN A 24 -4.26 3.35 -4.96
CA GLN A 24 -4.17 4.81 -4.90
C GLN A 24 -2.70 5.20 -5.00
N LEU A 25 -2.42 6.36 -5.62
CA LEU A 25 -1.08 6.90 -5.75
C LEU A 25 -1.09 8.37 -5.32
N TYR A 26 -0.28 8.72 -4.34
CA TYR A 26 -0.14 10.09 -3.85
C TYR A 26 1.32 10.53 -3.91
N ASN A 27 1.55 11.82 -4.15
CA ASN A 27 2.86 12.42 -4.01
C ASN A 27 2.94 13.10 -2.65
N LEU A 28 3.55 12.46 -1.66
CA LEU A 28 3.59 12.96 -0.28
C LEU A 28 4.43 14.23 -0.09
N GLU A 29 5.32 14.56 -1.03
CA GLU A 29 6.08 15.82 -1.00
C GLU A 29 5.18 17.02 -1.30
N LEU A 30 4.26 16.87 -2.25
CA LEU A 30 3.35 17.93 -2.68
C LEU A 30 1.96 17.84 -2.03
N ASP A 31 1.59 16.64 -1.56
CA ASP A 31 0.29 16.30 -1.03
C ASP A 31 0.43 15.35 0.19
N PRO A 32 0.96 15.86 1.31
CA PRO A 32 1.11 15.09 2.55
C PRO A 32 -0.26 14.72 3.17
N GLY A 33 -1.35 15.37 2.73
CA GLY A 33 -2.70 15.06 3.15
C GLY A 33 -3.36 13.92 2.38
N GLU A 34 -2.69 13.36 1.36
CA GLU A 34 -3.22 12.31 0.48
C GLU A 34 -4.60 12.67 -0.12
N GLU A 35 -4.72 13.89 -0.64
CA GLU A 35 -6.00 14.42 -1.13
C GLU A 35 -6.23 14.12 -2.61
N ASN A 36 -5.17 14.06 -3.40
CA ASN A 36 -5.19 14.00 -4.86
C ASN A 36 -4.67 12.65 -5.36
N ASN A 37 -5.57 11.74 -5.72
CA ASN A 37 -5.17 10.46 -6.28
C ASN A 37 -4.64 10.62 -7.72
N LEU A 38 -3.36 10.27 -7.91
CA LEU A 38 -2.62 10.37 -9.17
C LEU A 38 -2.60 9.07 -9.96
N TYR A 39 -3.24 8.00 -9.48
CA TYR A 39 -3.16 6.65 -10.04
C TYR A 39 -3.48 6.63 -11.55
N SER A 40 -4.65 7.16 -11.94
CA SER A 40 -5.07 7.17 -13.35
C SER A 40 -4.16 7.98 -14.27
N LYS A 41 -3.42 8.97 -13.72
CA LYS A 41 -2.50 9.84 -14.47
C LYS A 41 -1.10 9.25 -14.59
N ASN A 42 -0.70 8.40 -13.65
CA ASN A 42 0.68 7.91 -13.53
C ASN A 42 0.74 6.38 -13.36
N ASN A 43 0.10 5.65 -14.28
CA ASN A 43 0.03 4.18 -14.22
C ASN A 43 1.42 3.50 -14.23
N ILE A 44 2.44 4.10 -14.85
CA ILE A 44 3.80 3.56 -14.90
C ILE A 44 4.39 3.51 -13.47
N ILE A 45 4.42 4.66 -12.79
CA ILE A 45 4.89 4.78 -11.40
C ILE A 45 4.05 3.89 -10.48
N ALA A 46 2.73 3.84 -10.70
CA ALA A 46 1.85 3.00 -9.90
C ALA A 46 2.19 1.50 -10.04
N ASN A 47 2.51 1.04 -11.25
CA ASN A 47 2.91 -0.36 -11.48
C ASN A 47 4.28 -0.66 -10.86
N GLU A 48 5.25 0.25 -10.96
CA GLU A 48 6.57 0.09 -10.34
C GLU A 48 6.45 -0.08 -8.81
N LEU A 49 5.70 0.81 -8.15
CA LEU A 49 5.46 0.74 -6.71
C LEU A 49 4.65 -0.49 -6.32
N LYS A 50 3.72 -0.93 -7.17
CA LYS A 50 2.95 -2.17 -6.96
C LYS A 50 3.85 -3.40 -7.01
N ASP A 51 4.79 -3.45 -7.94
CA ASP A 51 5.76 -4.54 -8.04
C ASP A 51 6.73 -4.56 -6.84
N GLU A 52 7.16 -3.38 -6.38
CA GLU A 52 7.97 -3.25 -5.17
C GLU A 52 7.20 -3.71 -3.92
N LEU A 53 5.94 -3.28 -3.77
CA LEU A 53 5.06 -3.74 -2.69
C LEU A 53 4.87 -5.26 -2.73
N LYS A 54 4.65 -5.85 -3.91
CA LYS A 54 4.56 -7.31 -4.08
C LYS A 54 5.82 -8.00 -3.57
N LYS A 55 6.99 -7.48 -3.93
CA LYS A 55 8.27 -8.03 -3.47
C LYS A 55 8.39 -7.97 -1.95
N ILE A 56 8.07 -6.85 -1.33
CA ILE A 56 8.10 -6.68 0.13
C ILE A 56 7.18 -7.70 0.82
N ILE A 57 5.97 -7.89 0.29
CA ILE A 57 5.01 -8.86 0.84
C ILE A 57 5.53 -10.30 0.72
N ILE A 58 6.09 -10.67 -0.43
CA ILE A 58 6.62 -12.03 -0.68
C ILE A 58 7.89 -12.30 0.14
N ASP A 59 8.76 -11.30 0.29
CA ASP A 59 10.01 -11.43 1.02
C ASP A 59 9.81 -11.28 2.54
N GLY A 60 8.65 -10.76 2.97
CA GLY A 60 8.32 -10.52 4.38
C GLY A 60 9.14 -9.39 5.02
N ARG A 61 9.76 -8.55 4.19
CA ARG A 61 10.61 -7.42 4.61
C ARG A 61 10.90 -6.49 3.44
N SER A 62 11.23 -5.24 3.75
CA SER A 62 11.69 -4.22 2.77
C SER A 62 13.20 -4.03 2.73
N SER A 63 13.94 -4.62 3.67
CA SER A 63 15.39 -4.52 3.75
C SER A 63 16.09 -5.78 3.23
N ASP A 64 17.35 -5.65 2.85
CA ASP A 64 18.16 -6.77 2.37
C ASP A 64 18.33 -7.89 3.41
N GLY A 65 18.22 -9.13 2.96
CA GLY A 65 18.50 -10.31 3.77
C GLY A 65 17.63 -11.50 3.39
N LYS A 66 17.64 -12.52 4.25
CA LYS A 66 16.80 -13.71 4.07
C LYS A 66 15.32 -13.34 4.20
N LYS A 67 14.48 -14.03 3.42
CA LYS A 67 13.02 -13.90 3.49
C LYS A 67 12.51 -14.23 4.90
N LEU A 68 11.51 -13.50 5.35
CA LEU A 68 10.81 -13.70 6.61
C LEU A 68 9.35 -14.09 6.33
N LYS A 69 8.71 -14.73 7.30
CA LYS A 69 7.30 -15.12 7.18
C LYS A 69 6.41 -14.03 7.77
N ASN A 70 5.50 -13.49 6.97
CA ASN A 70 4.42 -12.63 7.47
C ASN A 70 3.40 -13.47 8.25
N GLU A 71 2.86 -12.90 9.34
CA GLU A 71 1.84 -13.57 10.15
C GLU A 71 0.48 -13.57 9.45
N ASN A 72 -0.17 -14.75 9.41
CA ASN A 72 -1.52 -14.93 8.87
C ASN A 72 -1.72 -14.36 7.46
N ILE A 73 -0.68 -14.38 6.61
CA ILE A 73 -0.71 -13.79 5.26
C ILE A 73 -1.82 -14.39 4.39
N GLU A 74 -2.17 -15.65 4.61
CA GLU A 74 -3.28 -16.36 3.97
C GLU A 74 -4.66 -15.71 4.21
N ASN A 75 -4.79 -14.92 5.29
CA ASN A 75 -6.04 -14.24 5.63
C ASN A 75 -6.12 -12.82 5.05
N TRP A 76 -5.07 -12.34 4.38
CA TRP A 76 -5.00 -10.98 3.83
C TRP A 76 -5.76 -10.91 2.50
N LYS A 77 -7.04 -10.53 2.53
CA LYS A 77 -7.85 -10.35 1.30
C LYS A 77 -7.27 -9.29 0.36
N GLN A 78 -6.52 -8.33 0.90
CA GLN A 78 -5.92 -7.20 0.21
C GLN A 78 -4.81 -7.61 -0.77
N ILE A 79 -4.23 -8.81 -0.61
CA ILE A 79 -3.13 -9.28 -1.47
C ILE A 79 -3.60 -10.28 -2.55
N ASN A 80 -4.91 -10.44 -2.73
CA ASN A 80 -5.47 -11.35 -3.73
C ASN A 80 -4.98 -11.05 -5.17
N TRP A 81 -4.53 -9.83 -5.45
CA TRP A 81 -3.98 -9.43 -6.74
C TRP A 81 -2.57 -10.00 -7.02
N ILE A 82 -1.86 -10.50 -6.00
CA ILE A 82 -0.50 -11.07 -6.16
C ILE A 82 -0.55 -12.45 -6.83
N ASN A 83 -1.61 -13.21 -6.56
CA ASN A 83 -1.80 -14.60 -7.00
C ASN A 83 -2.69 -14.75 -8.24
N LYS A 84 -3.13 -13.63 -8.84
CA LYS A 84 -3.92 -13.61 -10.08
C LYS A 84 -3.04 -13.63 -11.32
#